data_AF-A0A8S9SLT9-F1
#
_entry.id   AF-A0A8S9SLT9-F1
#
_cell.length_a   1.000
_cell.length_b   1.000
_cell.length_c   1.000
_cell.angle_alpha   90.00
_cell.angle_beta   90.00
_cell.angle_gamma   90.00
#
_symmetry.space_group_name_H-M   'P 1'
#
loop_
_entity.id
_entity.type
_entity.pdbx_description
1 polymer ?
#
loop_
_entity_poly.entity_id
_entity_poly.type
_entity_poly.pdbx_seq_one_letter_code
_entity_poly.pdbx_strand_id
1 'polypeptide(L)'
;MLSLEGNVDQFCFSTDNQATDELTERDQQLVFRGFNSLAIIRFDYESDGASFFCYSLSMFPCLKELNLINLNIKVIPDDVCTLQSLEKLDWSGNDFYTLPEAELQMSHTEQDFEGFQWRELWVDGCKHIKSISDQLRYFVKLSYLDLSSHDFETLPSSIRELSSLGTLILNKCKKLKSIEGVPLSLEYLYAHGCESLETVSLPLNHSIKHLDLSHCFCLKQDEHLITQFLKNGDNEEESPRFACFPATEVPSYFVGTETGKSITVEIPLLELVFDEMVLDHLLISFGTKTLVRATECLTL
;
A
#
# COMPACT_ATOMS: atom_id res chain seq x y z
N MET A 1 9.02 -24.73 23.50
CA MET A 1 9.95 -23.63 23.13
C MET A 1 9.16 -22.34 23.22
N LEU A 2 9.74 -21.26 23.75
CA LEU A 2 9.13 -19.94 23.58
C LEU A 2 9.11 -19.65 22.07
N SER A 3 7.94 -19.34 21.52
CA SER A 3 7.76 -19.07 20.09
C SER A 3 8.40 -17.77 19.63
N LEU A 4 8.66 -16.87 20.57
CA LEU A 4 9.08 -15.49 20.36
C LEU A 4 10.29 -15.23 21.27
N GLU A 5 11.44 -14.88 20.69
CA GLU A 5 12.69 -14.66 21.43
C GLU A 5 13.53 -13.54 20.82
N GLY A 6 14.03 -12.63 21.64
CA GLY A 6 14.96 -11.57 21.22
C GLY A 6 14.72 -10.25 21.95
N ASN A 7 15.58 -9.26 21.67
CA ASN A 7 15.44 -7.92 22.22
C ASN A 7 14.26 -7.19 21.59
N VAL A 8 13.52 -6.42 22.39
CA VAL A 8 12.35 -5.65 21.97
C VAL A 8 12.33 -4.33 22.73
N ASP A 9 11.92 -3.25 22.08
CA ASP A 9 11.71 -1.95 22.74
C ASP A 9 10.26 -1.80 23.20
N GLN A 10 9.34 -2.32 22.39
CA GLN A 10 7.91 -2.28 22.67
C GLN A 10 7.26 -3.63 22.35
N PHE A 11 6.44 -4.08 23.30
CA PHE A 11 5.57 -5.25 23.17
C PHE A 11 4.15 -4.80 23.52
N CYS A 12 3.22 -4.91 22.57
CA CYS A 12 1.83 -4.52 22.74
C CYS A 12 0.92 -5.64 22.24
N PHE A 13 -0.21 -5.81 22.92
CA PHE A 13 -1.23 -6.75 22.49
C PHE A 13 -2.60 -6.24 22.87
N SER A 14 -3.62 -6.68 22.13
CA SER A 14 -5.02 -6.46 22.48
C SER A 14 -5.73 -7.79 22.62
N THR A 15 -6.63 -7.86 23.59
CA THR A 15 -7.45 -9.04 23.83
C THR A 15 -8.93 -8.73 23.70
N ASP A 16 -9.72 -9.64 23.15
CA ASP A 16 -11.17 -9.57 23.32
C ASP A 16 -11.55 -9.94 24.75
N ASN A 17 -12.33 -9.07 25.40
CA ASN A 17 -12.79 -9.21 26.79
C ASN A 17 -13.67 -10.47 27.06
N GLN A 18 -13.87 -11.35 26.07
CA GLN A 18 -14.74 -12.53 26.16
C GLN A 18 -13.99 -13.87 26.09
N ALA A 19 -12.69 -13.89 25.86
CA ALA A 19 -11.92 -15.12 25.72
C ALA A 19 -11.16 -15.47 27.00
N THR A 20 -11.45 -16.64 27.57
CA THR A 20 -10.60 -17.26 28.59
C THR A 20 -9.43 -17.96 27.88
N ASP A 21 -8.20 -17.58 28.22
CA ASP A 21 -7.02 -18.35 27.80
C ASP A 21 -7.15 -19.76 28.40
N GLU A 22 -7.27 -20.77 27.54
CA GLU A 22 -7.40 -22.16 27.96
C GLU A 22 -6.06 -22.87 27.83
N LEU A 23 -5.56 -23.39 28.95
CA LEU A 23 -4.55 -24.45 28.93
C LEU A 23 -5.26 -25.71 28.44
N THR A 24 -5.08 -26.07 27.16
CA THR A 24 -5.59 -27.34 26.66
C THR A 24 -4.74 -28.47 27.25
N GLU A 25 -5.28 -29.16 28.26
CA GLU A 25 -4.60 -30.23 29.02
C GLU A 25 -4.13 -31.42 28.15
N ARG A 26 -4.56 -31.52 26.88
CA ARG A 26 -4.22 -32.65 26.02
C ARG A 26 -2.82 -32.57 25.38
N ASP A 27 -2.24 -31.38 25.19
CA ASP A 27 -1.01 -31.21 24.39
C ASP A 27 0.11 -30.39 25.05
N GLN A 28 -0.01 -29.93 26.30
CA GLN A 28 0.96 -29.00 26.94
C GLN A 28 1.30 -27.77 26.09
N GLN A 29 0.41 -27.37 25.17
CA GLN A 29 0.59 -26.24 24.28
C GLN A 29 -0.29 -25.10 24.78
N LEU A 30 0.33 -24.00 25.19
CA LEU A 30 -0.38 -22.77 25.53
C LEU A 30 -1.06 -22.23 24.25
N VAL A 31 -2.37 -21.99 24.32
CA VAL A 31 -3.16 -21.41 23.24
C VAL A 31 -3.85 -20.15 23.75
N PHE A 32 -3.50 -19.02 23.15
CA PHE A 32 -3.96 -17.69 23.51
C PHE A 32 -5.11 -17.27 22.60
N ARG A 33 -6.32 -17.73 22.91
CA ARG A 33 -7.52 -17.45 22.10
C ARG A 33 -8.01 -16.01 22.23
N GLY A 34 -7.62 -15.30 23.29
CA GLY A 34 -8.08 -13.94 23.50
C GLY A 34 -7.34 -12.89 22.69
N PHE A 35 -6.19 -13.20 22.10
CA PHE A 35 -5.32 -12.22 21.48
C PHE A 35 -5.73 -11.95 20.03
N ASN A 36 -6.06 -10.69 19.74
CA ASN A 36 -6.42 -10.24 18.40
C ASN A 36 -5.33 -9.44 17.70
N SER A 37 -4.49 -8.77 18.46
CA SER A 37 -3.37 -8.00 17.93
C SER A 37 -2.12 -8.31 18.73
N LEU A 38 -1.00 -8.42 18.03
CA LEU A 38 0.33 -8.58 18.59
C LEU A 38 1.28 -7.64 17.85
N ALA A 39 1.92 -6.73 18.58
CA ALA A 39 2.91 -5.82 18.06
C ALA A 39 4.21 -5.94 18.85
N ILE A 40 5.29 -6.23 18.14
CA ILE A 40 6.65 -6.31 18.67
C ILE A 40 7.50 -5.38 17.82
N ILE A 41 8.06 -4.36 18.46
CA ILE A 41 8.67 -3.24 17.76
C ILE A 41 10.03 -2.96 18.39
N ARG A 42 11.02 -2.72 17.52
CA ARG A 42 12.19 -1.91 17.85
C ARG A 42 12.03 -0.55 17.21
N PHE A 43 12.43 0.51 17.91
CA PHE A 43 12.27 1.85 17.37
C PHE A 43 13.26 2.13 16.24
N ASP A 44 14.43 1.50 16.30
CA ASP A 44 15.48 1.64 15.30
C ASP A 44 15.90 0.28 14.74
N TYR A 45 16.05 0.20 13.41
CA TYR A 45 16.66 -0.94 12.74
C TYR A 45 18.18 -0.90 12.88
N GLU A 46 18.76 -1.97 13.45
CA GLU A 46 20.21 -2.13 13.58
C GLU A 46 20.72 -3.20 12.61
N SER A 47 21.48 -2.83 11.57
CA SER A 47 21.94 -3.80 10.55
C SER A 47 22.78 -4.96 11.09
N ASP A 48 23.50 -4.73 12.20
CA ASP A 48 24.33 -5.73 12.89
C ASP A 48 23.68 -6.27 14.18
N GLY A 49 22.42 -5.91 14.41
CA GLY A 49 21.64 -6.31 15.58
C GLY A 49 21.32 -7.81 15.60
N ALA A 50 21.13 -8.36 16.81
CA ALA A 50 20.66 -9.73 16.95
C ALA A 50 19.23 -9.86 16.41
N SER A 51 19.02 -10.84 15.51
CA SER A 51 17.70 -11.19 14.99
C SER A 51 16.75 -11.51 16.14
N PHE A 52 15.53 -10.97 16.05
CA PHE A 52 14.41 -11.57 16.75
C PHE A 52 14.06 -12.89 16.07
N PHE A 53 13.66 -13.88 16.86
CA PHE A 53 13.25 -15.19 16.40
C PHE A 53 11.75 -15.36 16.65
N CYS A 54 11.03 -15.63 15.57
CA CYS A 54 9.62 -15.98 15.59
C CYS A 54 9.50 -17.37 14.96
N TYR A 55 9.38 -18.41 15.79
CA TYR A 55 9.42 -19.80 15.32
C TYR A 55 8.04 -20.34 14.91
N SER A 56 6.98 -19.85 15.55
CA SER A 56 5.61 -20.30 15.32
C SER A 56 4.60 -19.30 15.87
N LEU A 57 3.52 -19.08 15.14
CA LEU A 57 2.38 -18.27 15.57
C LEU A 57 1.13 -19.10 15.86
N SER A 58 1.21 -20.43 15.78
CA SER A 58 0.12 -21.37 16.06
C SER A 58 -0.59 -21.19 17.40
N MET A 59 0.08 -20.60 18.39
CA MET A 59 -0.51 -20.31 19.70
C MET A 59 -1.48 -19.13 19.71
N PHE A 60 -1.56 -18.35 18.64
CA PHE A 60 -2.47 -17.20 18.50
C PHE A 60 -3.49 -17.43 17.38
N PRO A 61 -4.40 -18.42 17.52
CA PRO A 61 -5.29 -18.84 16.43
C PRO A 61 -6.31 -17.77 16.01
N CYS A 62 -6.56 -16.78 16.87
CA CYS A 62 -7.52 -15.70 16.64
C CYS A 62 -6.85 -14.36 16.28
N LEU A 63 -5.54 -14.37 16.04
CA LEU A 63 -4.80 -13.15 15.71
C LEU A 63 -5.31 -12.55 14.40
N LYS A 64 -5.65 -11.26 14.44
CA LYS A 64 -6.13 -10.46 13.31
C LYS A 64 -5.08 -9.48 12.80
N GLU A 65 -4.22 -9.00 13.70
CA GLU A 65 -3.18 -8.02 13.40
C GLU A 65 -1.84 -8.47 13.98
N LEU A 66 -0.79 -8.49 13.15
CA LEU A 66 0.57 -8.87 13.54
C LEU A 66 1.58 -7.83 13.05
N ASN A 67 2.22 -7.13 13.99
CA ASN A 67 3.22 -6.13 13.68
C ASN A 67 4.57 -6.56 14.26
N LEU A 68 5.56 -6.78 13.40
CA LEU A 68 6.92 -7.20 13.73
C LEU A 68 7.89 -6.22 13.06
N ILE A 69 8.22 -5.12 13.74
CA ILE A 69 8.86 -3.95 13.11
C ILE A 69 10.30 -3.78 13.59
N ASN A 70 11.23 -3.60 12.64
CA ASN A 70 12.66 -3.37 12.89
C ASN A 70 13.36 -4.48 13.68
N LEU A 71 12.94 -5.74 13.53
CA LEU A 71 13.35 -6.85 14.37
C LEU A 71 14.50 -7.70 13.79
N ASN A 72 15.10 -7.28 12.67
CA ASN A 72 16.14 -8.02 11.96
C ASN A 72 15.70 -9.45 11.57
N ILE A 73 14.39 -9.68 11.40
CA ILE A 73 13.84 -11.00 11.11
C ILE A 73 14.30 -11.41 9.71
N LYS A 74 14.95 -12.57 9.61
CA LYS A 74 15.46 -13.12 8.34
C LYS A 74 14.55 -14.17 7.71
N VAL A 75 13.69 -14.78 8.52
CA VAL A 75 12.76 -15.83 8.10
C VAL A 75 11.46 -15.62 8.86
N ILE A 76 10.37 -15.49 8.11
CA ILE A 76 9.01 -15.42 8.64
C ILE A 76 8.56 -16.87 8.88
N PRO A 77 7.91 -17.20 10.00
CA PRO A 77 7.45 -18.56 10.23
C PRO A 77 6.34 -18.93 9.23
N ASP A 78 6.46 -20.09 8.59
CA ASP A 78 5.54 -20.53 7.53
C ASP A 78 4.10 -20.73 8.05
N ASP A 79 3.93 -20.99 9.35
CA ASP A 79 2.61 -21.17 9.96
C ASP A 79 1.77 -19.88 10.02
N VAL A 80 2.35 -18.70 9.73
CA VAL A 80 1.60 -17.44 9.61
C VAL A 80 0.51 -17.52 8.54
N CYS A 81 0.76 -18.30 7.49
CA CYS A 81 -0.17 -18.56 6.39
C CYS A 81 -1.38 -19.42 6.82
N THR A 82 -1.30 -20.08 7.98
CA THR A 82 -2.40 -20.92 8.52
C THR A 82 -3.39 -20.14 9.39
N LEU A 83 -3.06 -18.89 9.74
CA LEU A 83 -3.88 -18.04 10.62
C LEU A 83 -5.07 -17.47 9.86
N GLN A 84 -6.21 -18.15 9.95
CA GLN A 84 -7.43 -17.81 9.19
C GLN A 84 -8.04 -16.45 9.54
N SER A 85 -7.76 -15.93 10.75
CA SER A 85 -8.26 -14.62 11.21
C SER A 85 -7.33 -13.46 10.87
N LEU A 86 -6.10 -13.74 10.38
CA LEU A 86 -5.09 -12.72 10.18
C LEU A 86 -5.43 -11.87 8.96
N GLU A 87 -5.54 -10.56 9.16
CA GLU A 87 -5.95 -9.60 8.12
C GLU A 87 -4.90 -8.53 7.89
N LYS A 88 -4.13 -8.14 8.91
CA LYS A 88 -3.15 -7.06 8.83
C LYS A 88 -1.78 -7.49 9.30
N LEU A 89 -0.76 -7.20 8.51
CA LEU A 89 0.61 -7.56 8.80
C LEU A 89 1.54 -6.40 8.52
N ASP A 90 2.23 -5.92 9.56
CA ASP A 90 3.32 -4.97 9.43
C ASP A 90 4.64 -5.66 9.71
N TRP A 91 5.46 -5.82 8.68
CA TRP A 91 6.78 -6.45 8.76
C TRP A 91 7.90 -5.48 8.38
N SER A 92 7.65 -4.18 8.48
CA SER A 92 8.58 -3.16 8.03
C SER A 92 9.93 -3.21 8.75
N GLY A 93 10.97 -2.86 8.00
CA GLY A 93 12.34 -2.79 8.50
C GLY A 93 12.94 -4.14 8.91
N ASN A 94 12.67 -5.22 8.17
CA ASN A 94 13.28 -6.53 8.43
C ASN A 94 14.17 -7.01 7.27
N ASP A 95 14.77 -8.18 7.45
CA ASP A 95 15.84 -8.73 6.61
C ASP A 95 15.44 -10.03 5.90
N PHE A 96 14.15 -10.32 5.80
CA PHE A 96 13.68 -11.53 5.13
C PHE A 96 13.84 -11.43 3.62
N TYR A 97 14.10 -12.59 3.00
CA TYR A 97 14.41 -12.69 1.57
C TYR A 97 13.18 -12.94 0.70
N THR A 98 12.14 -13.51 1.31
CA THR A 98 10.92 -13.99 0.68
C THR A 98 9.74 -13.82 1.64
N LEU A 99 8.54 -13.61 1.09
CA LEU A 99 7.29 -13.79 1.82
C LEU A 99 7.02 -15.31 1.95
N PRO A 100 6.21 -15.73 2.93
CA PRO A 100 5.84 -17.15 3.04
C PRO A 100 5.00 -17.57 1.82
N GLU A 101 5.28 -18.77 1.30
CA GLU A 101 4.60 -19.35 0.15
C GLU A 101 3.56 -20.39 0.58
N ALA A 102 2.51 -20.55 -0.22
CA ALA A 102 1.44 -21.50 0.01
C ALA A 102 1.83 -22.99 -0.22
N GLU A 103 3.12 -23.32 -0.39
CA GLU A 103 3.56 -24.70 -0.67
C GLU A 103 3.11 -25.70 0.40
N LEU A 104 2.85 -25.24 1.63
CA LEU A 104 2.30 -26.06 2.72
C LEU A 104 0.79 -26.35 2.63
N GLN A 105 0.06 -25.72 1.70
CA GLN A 105 -1.40 -25.88 1.53
C GLN A 105 -1.78 -26.76 0.32
N MET A 106 -0.80 -27.15 -0.50
CA MET A 106 -1.00 -27.90 -1.74
C MET A 106 -1.20 -29.42 -1.56
N SER A 107 -1.97 -29.84 -0.55
CA SER A 107 -2.62 -31.17 -0.61
C SER A 107 -3.89 -31.17 -1.48
N HIS A 108 -4.30 -29.99 -1.96
CA HIS A 108 -5.41 -29.80 -2.89
C HIS A 108 -4.92 -29.08 -4.13
N THR A 109 -5.43 -29.48 -5.29
CA THR A 109 -5.17 -28.88 -6.60
C THR A 109 -5.28 -27.35 -6.55
N GLU A 110 -4.37 -26.64 -7.22
CA GLU A 110 -4.27 -25.15 -7.29
C GLU A 110 -5.60 -24.43 -7.62
N GLN A 111 -6.61 -25.17 -8.10
CA GLN A 111 -7.92 -24.65 -8.50
C GLN A 111 -8.85 -24.26 -7.35
N ASP A 112 -8.60 -24.72 -6.11
CA ASP A 112 -9.49 -24.46 -4.95
C ASP A 112 -8.88 -23.54 -3.89
N PHE A 113 -7.66 -23.02 -4.10
CA PHE A 113 -7.04 -22.12 -3.14
C PHE A 113 -7.65 -20.71 -3.23
N GLU A 114 -8.50 -20.35 -2.26
CA GLU A 114 -9.16 -19.03 -2.18
C GLU A 114 -8.21 -17.86 -1.82
N GLY A 115 -6.90 -18.12 -1.71
CA GLY A 115 -5.91 -17.14 -1.30
C GLY A 115 -5.90 -16.89 0.22
N PHE A 116 -4.90 -16.13 0.66
CA PHE A 116 -4.81 -15.70 2.04
C PHE A 116 -5.85 -14.62 2.36
N GLN A 117 -6.27 -14.54 3.63
CA GLN A 117 -7.26 -13.56 4.09
C GLN A 117 -6.68 -12.16 4.34
N TRP A 118 -5.39 -11.97 4.04
CA TRP A 118 -4.68 -10.73 4.30
C TRP A 118 -5.24 -9.57 3.46
N ARG A 119 -5.45 -8.44 4.12
CA ARG A 119 -6.01 -7.21 3.56
C ARG A 119 -4.97 -6.10 3.50
N GLU A 120 -4.08 -6.04 4.48
CA GLU A 120 -3.10 -4.96 4.62
C GLU A 120 -1.73 -5.56 4.90
N LEU A 121 -0.74 -5.20 4.08
CA LEU A 121 0.63 -5.68 4.19
C LEU A 121 1.61 -4.49 4.08
N TRP A 122 2.39 -4.28 5.14
CA TRP A 122 3.55 -3.39 5.11
C TRP A 122 4.83 -4.21 5.12
N VAL A 123 5.68 -3.95 4.13
CA VAL A 123 7.02 -4.54 4.06
C VAL A 123 8.05 -3.45 3.75
N ASP A 124 7.77 -2.20 4.13
CA ASP A 124 8.64 -1.09 3.81
C ASP A 124 10.02 -1.23 4.46
N GLY A 125 11.06 -0.79 3.75
CA GLY A 125 12.43 -0.88 4.25
C GLY A 125 13.00 -2.31 4.35
N CYS A 126 12.32 -3.32 3.82
CA CYS A 126 12.83 -4.71 3.75
C CYS A 126 13.84 -4.88 2.61
N LYS A 127 15.08 -4.46 2.83
CA LYS A 127 16.10 -4.31 1.75
C LYS A 127 16.56 -5.61 1.08
N HIS A 128 16.31 -6.75 1.71
CA HIS A 128 16.80 -8.05 1.24
C HIS A 128 15.75 -8.89 0.52
N ILE A 129 14.49 -8.44 0.47
CA ILE A 129 13.45 -9.17 -0.23
C ILE A 129 13.68 -9.10 -1.75
N LYS A 130 13.88 -10.27 -2.36
CA LYS A 130 14.14 -10.39 -3.81
C LYS A 130 12.94 -10.96 -4.57
N SER A 131 12.07 -11.70 -3.89
CA SER A 131 11.08 -12.59 -4.51
C SER A 131 9.63 -12.12 -4.42
N ILE A 132 9.36 -10.82 -4.26
CA ILE A 132 7.97 -10.32 -4.26
C ILE A 132 7.26 -10.63 -5.59
N SER A 133 8.00 -10.68 -6.71
CA SER A 133 7.48 -10.73 -8.10
C SER A 133 6.54 -11.87 -8.45
N ASP A 134 6.53 -12.96 -7.69
CA ASP A 134 5.65 -14.12 -7.92
C ASP A 134 4.78 -14.47 -6.70
N GLN A 135 5.11 -13.96 -5.51
CA GLN A 135 4.47 -14.35 -4.26
C GLN A 135 3.17 -13.56 -4.00
N LEU A 136 3.04 -12.35 -4.55
CA LEU A 136 1.85 -11.53 -4.27
C LEU A 136 0.56 -12.13 -4.83
N ARG A 137 0.63 -13.00 -5.84
CA ARG A 137 -0.55 -13.63 -6.47
C ARG A 137 -1.43 -14.41 -5.49
N TYR A 138 -0.88 -14.84 -4.35
CA TYR A 138 -1.60 -15.58 -3.32
C TYR A 138 -2.40 -14.68 -2.37
N PHE A 139 -2.14 -13.37 -2.36
CA PHE A 139 -2.80 -12.38 -1.50
C PHE A 139 -3.97 -11.70 -2.23
N VAL A 140 -4.89 -12.48 -2.80
CA VAL A 140 -5.98 -11.98 -3.67
C VAL A 140 -6.95 -11.00 -2.99
N LYS A 141 -7.03 -11.02 -1.65
CA LYS A 141 -7.86 -10.10 -0.84
C LYS A 141 -7.13 -8.82 -0.40
N LEU A 142 -5.85 -8.68 -0.76
CA LEU A 142 -5.03 -7.56 -0.34
C LEU A 142 -5.59 -6.25 -0.93
N SER A 143 -5.98 -5.32 -0.07
CA SER A 143 -6.51 -4.00 -0.43
C SER A 143 -5.50 -2.88 -0.24
N TYR A 144 -4.48 -3.11 0.60
CA TYR A 144 -3.42 -2.15 0.91
C TYR A 144 -2.05 -2.84 0.90
N LEU A 145 -1.09 -2.25 0.19
CA LEU A 145 0.28 -2.75 0.10
C LEU A 145 1.29 -1.60 0.18
N ASP A 146 2.19 -1.66 1.16
CA ASP A 146 3.33 -0.75 1.26
C ASP A 146 4.64 -1.46 0.91
N LEU A 147 5.22 -1.06 -0.24
CA LEU A 147 6.52 -1.47 -0.74
C LEU A 147 7.52 -0.30 -0.72
N SER A 148 7.36 0.68 0.16
CA SER A 148 8.24 1.84 0.24
C SER A 148 9.69 1.43 0.55
N SER A 149 10.64 2.29 0.17
CA SER A 149 12.07 2.15 0.48
C SER A 149 12.73 0.86 -0.01
N HIS A 150 12.25 0.29 -1.13
CA HIS A 150 12.89 -0.84 -1.81
C HIS A 150 13.82 -0.41 -2.95
N ASP A 151 14.69 -1.34 -3.32
CA ASP A 151 15.75 -1.17 -4.31
C ASP A 151 15.44 -1.85 -5.67
N PHE A 152 14.18 -2.22 -5.93
CA PHE A 152 13.80 -2.79 -7.23
C PHE A 152 13.79 -1.73 -8.33
N GLU A 153 14.17 -2.11 -9.55
CA GLU A 153 14.17 -1.21 -10.71
C GLU A 153 12.80 -1.12 -11.40
N THR A 154 11.99 -2.17 -11.28
CA THR A 154 10.65 -2.30 -11.87
C THR A 154 9.71 -2.88 -10.84
N LEU A 155 8.41 -2.64 -10.99
CA LEU A 155 7.41 -3.26 -10.14
C LEU A 155 7.45 -4.80 -10.21
N PRO A 156 7.22 -5.49 -9.08
CA PRO A 156 7.00 -6.93 -9.05
C PRO A 156 5.86 -7.33 -10.00
N SER A 157 6.09 -8.33 -10.87
CA SER A 157 5.15 -8.70 -11.95
C SER A 157 3.77 -9.13 -11.47
N SER A 158 3.68 -9.78 -10.31
CA SER A 158 2.42 -10.22 -9.69
C SER A 158 1.56 -9.08 -9.14
N ILE A 159 2.02 -7.83 -9.08
CA ILE A 159 1.19 -6.70 -8.62
C ILE A 159 -0.07 -6.56 -9.47
N ARG A 160 0.02 -6.82 -10.78
CA ARG A 160 -1.13 -6.75 -11.70
C ARG A 160 -2.23 -7.77 -11.39
N GLU A 161 -1.91 -8.80 -10.63
CA GLU A 161 -2.83 -9.91 -10.28
C GLU A 161 -3.61 -9.62 -8.98
N LEU A 162 -3.25 -8.56 -8.25
CA LEU A 162 -3.92 -8.13 -7.03
C LEU A 162 -5.23 -7.38 -7.35
N SER A 163 -6.26 -8.13 -7.73
CA SER A 163 -7.56 -7.60 -8.18
C SER A 163 -8.36 -6.83 -7.12
N SER A 164 -8.01 -6.95 -5.84
CA SER A 164 -8.63 -6.22 -4.73
C SER A 164 -7.81 -5.01 -4.27
N LEU A 165 -6.63 -4.78 -4.85
CA LEU A 165 -5.70 -3.75 -4.36
C LEU A 165 -6.24 -2.37 -4.68
N GLY A 166 -6.59 -1.62 -3.62
CA GLY A 166 -7.05 -0.24 -3.71
C GLY A 166 -5.94 0.78 -3.43
N THR A 167 -4.96 0.44 -2.59
CA THR A 167 -3.85 1.34 -2.22
C THR A 167 -2.49 0.67 -2.41
N LEU A 168 -1.59 1.35 -3.15
CA LEU A 168 -0.21 0.95 -3.35
C LEU A 168 0.74 2.10 -2.97
N ILE A 169 1.68 1.81 -2.08
CA ILE A 169 2.71 2.75 -1.64
C ILE A 169 4.08 2.26 -2.08
N LEU A 170 4.82 3.13 -2.75
CA LEU A 170 6.13 2.92 -3.38
C LEU A 170 7.10 4.04 -2.98
N ASN A 171 6.83 4.75 -1.88
CA ASN A 171 7.57 5.95 -1.54
C ASN A 171 9.06 5.63 -1.37
N LYS A 172 9.93 6.51 -1.82
CA LYS A 172 11.39 6.40 -1.67
C LYS A 172 11.98 5.11 -2.26
N CYS A 173 11.33 4.50 -3.25
CA CYS A 173 11.94 3.43 -4.05
C CYS A 173 12.95 4.03 -5.03
N LYS A 174 14.16 4.32 -4.53
CA LYS A 174 15.15 5.17 -5.22
C LYS A 174 15.66 4.61 -6.55
N LYS A 175 15.57 3.31 -6.76
CA LYS A 175 16.02 2.64 -8.00
C LYS A 175 14.89 2.36 -8.99
N LEU A 176 13.63 2.58 -8.60
CA LEU A 176 12.47 2.35 -9.46
C LEU A 176 12.53 3.28 -10.66
N LYS A 177 12.54 2.72 -11.87
CA LYS A 177 12.65 3.46 -13.14
C LYS A 177 11.30 3.64 -13.83
N SER A 178 10.39 2.69 -13.67
CA SER A 178 9.06 2.74 -14.28
C SER A 178 7.97 2.20 -13.36
N ILE A 179 6.79 2.81 -13.45
CA ILE A 179 5.55 2.26 -12.89
C ILE A 179 4.65 1.85 -14.06
N GLU A 180 4.42 0.56 -14.20
CA GLU A 180 3.55 -0.03 -15.22
C GLU A 180 2.88 -1.30 -14.67
N GLY A 181 1.79 -1.72 -15.29
CA GLY A 181 1.11 -2.96 -14.90
C GLY A 181 0.42 -2.90 -13.53
N VAL A 182 0.01 -1.72 -13.06
CA VAL A 182 -0.82 -1.62 -11.85
C VAL A 182 -2.25 -2.17 -12.10
N PRO A 183 -2.91 -2.77 -11.10
CA PRO A 183 -4.24 -3.36 -11.27
C PRO A 183 -5.32 -2.28 -11.48
N LEU A 184 -6.43 -2.65 -12.13
CA LEU A 184 -7.56 -1.75 -12.42
C LEU A 184 -8.32 -1.31 -11.15
N SER A 185 -8.25 -2.10 -10.08
CA SER A 185 -8.85 -1.78 -8.77
C SER A 185 -8.15 -0.64 -8.04
N LEU A 186 -6.96 -0.22 -8.49
CA LEU A 186 -6.15 0.74 -7.76
C LEU A 186 -6.78 2.13 -7.75
N GLU A 187 -6.98 2.67 -6.54
CA GLU A 187 -7.54 4.00 -6.30
C GLU A 187 -6.49 5.00 -5.79
N TYR A 188 -5.47 4.52 -5.07
CA TYR A 188 -4.44 5.36 -4.44
C TYR A 188 -3.05 4.84 -4.78
N LEU A 189 -2.24 5.69 -5.41
CA LEU A 189 -0.85 5.39 -5.78
C LEU A 189 0.08 6.47 -5.23
N TYR A 190 0.93 6.09 -4.29
CA TYR A 190 1.94 6.96 -3.70
C TYR A 190 3.34 6.49 -4.11
N ALA A 191 4.11 7.34 -4.77
CA ALA A 191 5.48 7.07 -5.19
C ALA A 191 6.38 8.29 -4.94
N HIS A 192 6.11 9.04 -3.87
CA HIS A 192 6.89 10.20 -3.48
C HIS A 192 8.37 9.84 -3.30
N GLY A 193 9.27 10.65 -3.86
CA GLY A 193 10.71 10.51 -3.66
C GLY A 193 11.33 9.31 -4.39
N CYS A 194 10.68 8.75 -5.41
CA CYS A 194 11.29 7.81 -6.34
C CYS A 194 12.24 8.55 -7.30
N GLU A 195 13.45 8.82 -6.82
CA GLU A 195 14.42 9.72 -7.47
C GLU A 195 14.82 9.28 -8.90
N SER A 196 14.82 7.98 -9.20
CA SER A 196 15.15 7.42 -10.53
C SER A 196 13.94 7.16 -11.44
N LEU A 197 12.72 7.49 -11.00
CA LEU A 197 11.51 7.20 -11.75
C LEU A 197 11.46 8.04 -13.02
N GLU A 198 11.47 7.40 -14.18
CA GLU A 198 11.48 8.05 -15.50
C GLU A 198 10.10 8.07 -16.16
N THR A 199 9.32 7.00 -16.01
CA THR A 199 8.02 6.83 -16.68
C THR A 199 6.95 6.26 -15.74
N VAL A 200 5.70 6.68 -15.97
CA VAL A 200 4.51 6.10 -15.33
C VAL A 200 3.49 5.85 -16.44
N SER A 201 2.98 4.63 -16.51
CA SER A 201 1.92 4.22 -17.43
C SER A 201 0.78 3.61 -16.64
N LEU A 202 -0.34 4.32 -16.62
CA LEU A 202 -1.56 3.81 -15.99
C LEU A 202 -2.31 2.90 -16.99
N PRO A 203 -3.23 2.03 -16.54
CA PRO A 203 -4.20 1.42 -17.42
C PRO A 203 -5.09 2.49 -18.08
N LEU A 204 -5.65 2.21 -19.26
CA LEU A 204 -6.58 3.13 -19.93
C LEU A 204 -7.74 3.45 -18.98
N ASN A 205 -8.49 2.45 -18.52
CA ASN A 205 -9.67 2.62 -17.66
C ASN A 205 -9.31 2.53 -16.16
N HIS A 206 -8.30 3.27 -15.71
CA HIS A 206 -7.90 3.25 -14.31
C HIS A 206 -8.92 3.94 -13.39
N SER A 207 -9.00 3.51 -12.13
CA SER A 207 -9.86 4.11 -11.09
C SER A 207 -9.11 5.02 -10.13
N ILE A 208 -7.83 5.33 -10.40
CA ILE A 208 -6.96 6.11 -9.50
C ILE A 208 -7.56 7.49 -9.22
N LYS A 209 -7.86 7.74 -7.94
CA LYS A 209 -8.33 9.00 -7.36
C LYS A 209 -7.16 9.84 -6.85
N HIS A 210 -6.12 9.19 -6.30
CA HIS A 210 -4.96 9.87 -5.72
C HIS A 210 -3.65 9.37 -6.32
N LEU A 211 -2.84 10.30 -6.85
CA LEU A 211 -1.54 10.02 -7.44
C LEU A 211 -0.47 10.94 -6.87
N ASP A 212 0.46 10.44 -6.08
CA ASP A 212 1.60 11.23 -5.57
C ASP A 212 2.90 10.80 -6.24
N LEU A 213 3.42 11.64 -7.13
CA LEU A 213 4.72 11.53 -7.79
C LEU A 213 5.66 12.68 -7.38
N SER A 214 5.40 13.31 -6.23
CA SER A 214 6.23 14.40 -5.73
C SER A 214 7.67 13.94 -5.54
N HIS A 215 8.63 14.83 -5.80
CA HIS A 215 10.07 14.53 -5.67
C HIS A 215 10.61 13.39 -6.58
N CYS A 216 9.86 12.98 -7.62
CA CYS A 216 10.34 12.11 -8.71
C CYS A 216 11.07 12.91 -9.81
N PHE A 217 12.22 13.49 -9.51
CA PHE A 217 12.85 14.50 -10.37
C PHE A 217 13.31 14.01 -11.76
N CYS A 218 13.49 12.70 -11.95
CA CYS A 218 13.82 12.11 -13.27
C CYS A 218 12.58 11.84 -14.15
N LEU A 219 11.37 12.06 -13.64
CA LEU A 219 10.14 11.75 -14.35
C LEU A 219 10.04 12.64 -15.58
N LYS A 220 10.02 12.01 -16.76
CA LYS A 220 9.79 12.72 -18.02
C LYS A 220 8.37 13.25 -17.96
N GLN A 221 8.24 14.58 -17.89
CA GLN A 221 6.95 15.25 -17.83
C GLN A 221 6.24 15.09 -19.18
N ASP A 222 5.50 14.00 -19.30
CA ASP A 222 4.70 13.69 -20.48
C ASP A 222 3.29 14.25 -20.28
N GLU A 223 2.85 15.09 -21.22
CA GLU A 223 1.46 15.54 -21.34
C GLU A 223 0.51 14.34 -21.39
N HIS A 224 0.97 13.19 -21.92
CA HIS A 224 0.22 11.95 -21.95
C HIS A 224 -0.15 11.44 -20.56
N LEU A 225 0.75 11.46 -19.57
CA LEU A 225 0.44 10.95 -18.23
C LEU A 225 -0.64 11.79 -17.54
N ILE A 226 -0.52 13.12 -17.65
CA ILE A 226 -1.50 14.05 -17.12
C ILE A 226 -2.83 13.87 -17.85
N THR A 227 -2.85 13.89 -19.18
CA THR A 227 -4.08 13.70 -19.95
C THR A 227 -4.71 12.33 -19.75
N GLN A 228 -3.92 11.28 -19.58
CA GLN A 228 -4.39 9.94 -19.25
C GLN A 228 -5.04 9.91 -17.88
N PHE A 229 -4.40 10.51 -16.86
CA PHE A 229 -5.00 10.66 -15.53
C PHE A 229 -6.34 11.39 -15.64
N LEU A 230 -6.41 12.49 -16.42
CA LEU A 230 -7.60 13.32 -16.56
C LEU A 230 -8.75 12.68 -17.33
N LYS A 231 -8.46 11.85 -18.35
CA LYS A 231 -9.46 11.45 -19.35
C LYS A 231 -10.44 10.37 -18.92
N ASN A 232 -10.20 9.66 -17.82
CA ASN A 232 -11.04 8.53 -17.43
C ASN A 232 -11.54 8.63 -15.98
N GLY A 233 -12.67 9.32 -15.86
CA GLY A 233 -13.53 9.37 -14.68
C GLY A 233 -15.01 9.29 -15.04
N ASP A 234 -15.38 8.64 -16.15
CA ASP A 234 -16.78 8.51 -16.65
C ASP A 234 -17.69 7.64 -15.76
N ASN A 235 -17.30 7.38 -14.50
CA ASN A 235 -18.21 6.78 -13.53
C ASN A 235 -18.95 7.93 -12.84
N GLU A 236 -20.29 7.85 -12.86
CA GLU A 236 -21.25 8.81 -12.28
C GLU A 236 -21.08 9.09 -10.76
N GLU A 237 -20.03 8.57 -10.11
CA GLU A 237 -19.65 8.93 -8.75
C GLU A 237 -18.55 10.00 -8.76
N GLU A 238 -18.98 11.23 -8.54
CA GLU A 238 -18.26 12.51 -8.37
C GLU A 238 -17.21 12.49 -7.24
N SER A 239 -16.20 11.61 -7.32
CA SER A 239 -15.11 11.58 -6.36
C SER A 239 -14.00 12.54 -6.75
N PRO A 240 -13.58 13.47 -5.87
CA PRO A 240 -12.51 14.41 -6.16
C PRO A 240 -11.18 13.67 -6.42
N ARG A 241 -10.42 14.15 -7.41
CA ARG A 241 -9.15 13.53 -7.83
C ARG A 241 -7.98 14.44 -7.50
N PHE A 242 -6.90 13.83 -7.03
CA PHE A 242 -5.72 14.52 -6.55
C PHE A 242 -4.49 13.95 -7.22
N ALA A 243 -3.64 14.82 -7.78
CA ALA A 243 -2.34 14.42 -8.29
C ALA A 243 -1.24 15.36 -7.80
N CYS A 244 -0.05 14.84 -7.54
CA CYS A 244 1.14 15.62 -7.24
C CYS A 244 2.26 15.20 -8.18
N PHE A 245 2.86 16.16 -8.90
CA PHE A 245 3.92 15.93 -9.88
C PHE A 245 5.20 16.67 -9.47
N PRO A 246 6.38 16.21 -9.93
CA PRO A 246 7.67 16.74 -9.50
C PRO A 246 8.07 18.10 -10.13
N ALA A 247 7.16 18.79 -10.84
CA ALA A 247 7.49 20.03 -11.54
C ALA A 247 7.56 21.25 -10.61
N THR A 248 8.31 22.27 -11.02
CA THR A 248 8.36 23.60 -10.38
C THR A 248 7.44 24.62 -11.06
N GLU A 249 6.90 24.26 -12.23
CA GLU A 249 6.01 25.08 -13.03
C GLU A 249 4.80 24.26 -13.48
N VAL A 250 3.64 24.93 -13.52
CA VAL A 250 2.41 24.34 -14.05
C VAL A 250 2.54 24.33 -15.59
N PRO A 251 2.24 23.21 -16.28
CA PRO A 251 2.29 23.16 -17.73
C PRO A 251 1.42 24.23 -18.40
N SER A 252 1.89 24.83 -19.50
CA SER A 252 1.28 26.01 -20.13
C SER A 252 -0.11 25.78 -20.72
N TYR A 253 -0.53 24.52 -20.88
CA TYR A 253 -1.87 24.16 -21.38
C TYR A 253 -2.95 24.15 -20.28
N PHE A 254 -2.60 24.36 -19.01
CA PHE A 254 -3.59 24.62 -17.97
C PHE A 254 -4.04 26.08 -18.01
N VAL A 255 -5.34 26.31 -18.22
CA VAL A 255 -5.98 27.63 -18.21
C VAL A 255 -6.56 27.90 -16.82
N GLY A 256 -6.40 29.12 -16.27
CA GLY A 256 -6.89 29.50 -14.94
C GLY A 256 -5.86 29.37 -13.81
N THR A 257 -4.58 29.63 -14.10
CA THR A 257 -3.49 29.50 -13.12
C THR A 257 -3.47 30.66 -12.13
N GLU A 258 -3.81 30.42 -10.87
CA GLU A 258 -3.40 31.28 -9.77
C GLU A 258 -2.14 30.72 -9.11
N THR A 259 -1.16 31.58 -8.82
CA THR A 259 0.06 31.19 -8.09
C THR A 259 0.05 31.89 -6.73
N GLY A 260 -0.02 31.13 -5.63
CA GLY A 260 -0.13 31.70 -4.28
C GLY A 260 -0.17 30.64 -3.17
N LYS A 261 -0.10 31.08 -1.90
CA LYS A 261 -0.31 30.21 -0.70
C LYS A 261 -1.76 29.77 -0.52
N SER A 262 -2.67 30.40 -1.24
CA SER A 262 -4.10 30.15 -1.31
C SER A 262 -4.56 30.50 -2.72
N ILE A 263 -5.53 29.76 -3.25
CA ILE A 263 -6.15 30.03 -4.55
C ILE A 263 -7.59 30.44 -4.26
N THR A 264 -8.03 31.54 -4.85
CA THR A 264 -9.42 32.00 -4.76
C THR A 264 -10.07 31.68 -6.10
N VAL A 265 -10.87 30.61 -6.13
CA VAL A 265 -11.63 30.30 -7.33
C VAL A 265 -12.86 31.22 -7.35
N GLU A 266 -12.85 32.26 -8.19
CA GLU A 266 -14.05 33.04 -8.48
C GLU A 266 -15.04 32.18 -9.26
N ILE A 267 -16.10 31.74 -8.59
CA ILE A 267 -17.23 31.08 -9.24
C ILE A 267 -18.03 32.17 -9.96
N PRO A 268 -18.19 32.12 -11.30
CA PRO A 268 -18.91 33.16 -12.02
C PRO A 268 -20.38 33.20 -11.55
N LEU A 269 -20.80 34.37 -11.06
CA LEU A 269 -22.11 34.64 -10.45
C LEU A 269 -23.33 34.49 -11.40
N LEU A 270 -23.16 34.00 -12.62
CA LEU A 270 -24.15 34.12 -13.68
C LEU A 270 -25.13 32.95 -13.85
N GLU A 271 -25.01 31.85 -13.08
CA GLU A 271 -26.00 30.75 -13.13
C GLU A 271 -26.40 30.23 -11.74
N LEU A 272 -26.98 31.10 -10.90
CA LEU A 272 -27.76 30.69 -9.72
C LEU A 272 -29.19 30.21 -10.09
N VAL A 273 -29.38 29.61 -11.27
CA VAL A 273 -30.68 29.10 -11.73
C VAL A 273 -30.56 27.65 -12.22
N PHE A 274 -29.84 26.80 -11.50
CA PHE A 274 -30.03 25.34 -11.58
C PHE A 274 -29.76 24.75 -10.19
N ASP A 275 -30.67 23.90 -9.70
CA ASP A 275 -30.42 23.06 -8.53
C ASP A 275 -29.31 22.07 -8.93
N GLU A 276 -28.22 22.05 -8.14
CA GLU A 276 -27.00 21.22 -8.29
C GLU A 276 -25.93 21.74 -9.26
N MET A 277 -25.03 22.55 -8.73
CA MET A 277 -23.74 22.88 -9.34
C MET A 277 -22.68 21.91 -8.78
N VAL A 278 -22.27 20.92 -9.57
CA VAL A 278 -21.25 19.93 -9.17
C VAL A 278 -19.87 20.50 -9.47
N LEU A 279 -19.06 20.68 -8.42
CA LEU A 279 -17.66 21.06 -8.56
C LEU A 279 -16.81 19.78 -8.59
N ASP A 280 -16.39 19.35 -9.79
CA ASP A 280 -15.33 18.36 -9.93
C ASP A 280 -14.02 18.96 -9.38
N HIS A 281 -13.73 18.69 -8.11
CA HIS A 281 -12.53 19.21 -7.45
C HIS A 281 -11.32 18.36 -7.85
N LEU A 282 -10.75 18.67 -9.01
CA LEU A 282 -9.45 18.18 -9.42
C LEU A 282 -8.36 19.09 -8.84
N LEU A 283 -7.51 18.52 -7.98
CA LEU A 283 -6.37 19.23 -7.39
C LEU A 283 -5.06 18.63 -7.89
N ILE A 284 -4.32 19.40 -8.69
CA ILE A 284 -3.01 18.99 -9.20
C ILE A 284 -1.95 19.89 -8.61
N SER A 285 -1.02 19.33 -7.83
CA SER A 285 0.14 20.05 -7.33
C SER A 285 1.38 19.79 -8.18
N PHE A 286 2.17 20.82 -8.39
CA PHE A 286 3.50 20.81 -9.00
C PHE A 286 4.47 21.47 -8.01
N GLY A 287 5.13 20.65 -7.18
CA GLY A 287 6.03 21.15 -6.13
C GLY A 287 5.30 22.03 -5.11
N THR A 288 5.64 23.32 -5.04
CA THR A 288 4.97 24.29 -4.14
C THR A 288 3.80 25.03 -4.80
N LYS A 289 3.50 24.76 -6.07
CA LYS A 289 2.39 25.39 -6.79
C LYS A 289 1.24 24.40 -6.88
N THR A 290 0.12 24.73 -6.28
CA THR A 290 -1.12 23.97 -6.47
C THR A 290 -1.88 24.55 -7.65
N LEU A 291 -2.53 23.70 -8.43
CA LEU A 291 -3.55 24.06 -9.40
C LEU A 291 -4.85 23.41 -8.96
N VAL A 292 -5.92 24.19 -8.94
CA VAL A 292 -7.28 23.68 -8.77
C VAL A 292 -7.98 23.88 -10.10
N ARG A 293 -8.44 22.80 -10.73
CA ARG A 293 -9.33 22.89 -11.87
C ARG A 293 -10.72 22.52 -11.37
N ALA A 294 -11.62 23.50 -11.35
CA ALA A 294 -13.06 23.22 -11.34
C ALA A 294 -13.47 23.03 -12.80
N THR A 295 -13.89 21.82 -13.18
CA THR A 295 -14.56 21.63 -14.47
C THR A 295 -16.03 21.99 -14.31
N GLU A 296 -16.51 22.95 -15.10
CA GLU A 296 -17.96 23.08 -15.35
C GLU A 296 -18.38 21.86 -16.16
N CYS A 297 -19.24 21.02 -15.59
CA CYS A 297 -19.86 19.92 -16.31
C CYS A 297 -21.05 20.51 -17.09
N LEU A 298 -20.83 20.88 -18.36
CA LEU A 298 -21.93 21.18 -19.29
C LEU A 298 -22.58 19.87 -19.69
N THR A 299 -23.62 19.46 -18.96
CA THR A 299 -24.56 18.43 -19.44
C THR A 299 -25.55 19.08 -20.42
N LEU A 300 -25.59 18.54 -21.65
CA LEU A 300 -26.58 18.90 -22.68
C LEU A 300 -27.89 18.15 -22.47
#